data_AF-A0A2T5CF47-F1
#
_entry.id   AF-A0A2T5CF47-F1
#
_cell.length_a   1.000
_cell.length_b   1.000
_cell.length_c   1.000
_cell.angle_alpha   90.00
_cell.angle_beta   90.00
_cell.angle_gamma   90.00
#
_symmetry.space_group_name_H-M   'P 1'
#
loop_
_entity.id
_entity.type
_entity.pdbx_description
1 polymer ?
#
loop_
_entity_poly.entity_id
_entity_poly.type
_entity_poly.pdbx_seq_one_letter_code
_entity_poly.pdbx_strand_id
1 'polypeptide(L)'
;MTNHLFFRLCLLALFISLAGCSTIQNAWDKTTDAYETYVDPKPEIDLDRRPGLSRSEQLLATQFSLMDQHLEEALRTLAPQDRFPSSDWFGIFLERFPWMTAVLAVDAQGRLLTSRPETPLKSIAVEPLLEREWSMLQRDLQGFVEESPLGPEMIIAGPFFRDGTWQGLIIAHFDPRALMAFATESERLVLLTPEALLWTGVDQNTTREITEAPWENILRDRVHGRRSAETKTFLWLSRPIGALQLIYALALPN
;
A
#
# COMPACT_ATOMS: atom_id res chain seq x y z
N MET A 1 22.78 47.18 -58.52
CA MET A 1 22.14 45.86 -58.72
C MET A 1 22.11 44.97 -57.46
N THR A 2 22.74 45.36 -56.35
CA THR A 2 22.87 44.55 -55.12
C THR A 2 21.67 44.64 -54.15
N ASN A 3 20.94 45.75 -54.10
CA ASN A 3 19.79 45.92 -53.18
C ASN A 3 18.55 45.08 -53.55
N HIS A 4 18.32 44.78 -54.83
CA HIS A 4 17.19 43.95 -55.25
C HIS A 4 17.42 42.46 -54.97
N LEU A 5 18.69 42.02 -54.90
CA LEU A 5 19.04 40.64 -54.58
C LEU A 5 18.81 40.37 -53.08
N PHE A 6 19.23 41.31 -52.23
CA PHE A 6 19.04 41.23 -50.77
C PHE A 6 17.55 41.26 -50.39
N PHE A 7 16.75 42.12 -51.03
CA PHE A 7 15.31 42.18 -50.80
C PHE A 7 14.60 40.89 -51.21
N ARG A 8 14.99 40.28 -52.34
CA ARG A 8 14.43 39.00 -52.79
C ARG A 8 14.82 37.83 -51.87
N LEU A 9 16.04 37.84 -51.31
CA LEU A 9 16.49 36.82 -50.35
C LEU A 9 15.75 36.92 -49.01
N CYS A 10 15.53 38.13 -48.50
CA CYS A 10 14.73 38.35 -47.29
C CYS A 10 13.25 37.97 -47.49
N LEU A 11 12.68 38.25 -48.68
CA LEU A 11 11.30 37.85 -48.97
C LEU A 11 11.17 36.32 -49.04
N LEU A 12 12.14 35.62 -49.63
CA LEU A 12 12.16 34.16 -49.72
C LEU A 12 12.29 33.51 -48.33
N ALA A 13 13.14 34.06 -47.46
CA ALA A 13 13.30 33.59 -46.08
C ALA A 13 12.01 33.77 -45.25
N LEU A 14 11.27 34.86 -45.47
CA LEU A 14 9.99 35.12 -44.82
C LEU A 14 8.89 34.15 -45.27
N PHE A 15 8.88 33.76 -46.55
CA PHE A 15 7.92 32.76 -47.04
C PHE A 15 8.20 31.35 -46.49
N ILE A 16 9.47 31.00 -46.27
CA ILE A 16 9.86 29.70 -45.69
C ILE A 16 9.51 29.62 -44.20
N SER A 17 9.63 30.71 -43.44
CA SER A 17 9.29 30.73 -42.01
C SER A 17 7.77 30.63 -41.74
N LEU A 18 6.94 31.14 -42.64
CA LEU A 18 5.47 31.07 -42.52
C LEU A 18 4.90 29.68 -42.87
N ALA A 19 5.59 28.87 -43.68
CA ALA A 19 5.16 27.51 -44.04
C ALA A 19 5.56 26.42 -43.02
N GLY A 20 6.52 26.73 -42.14
CA GLY A 20 7.08 25.77 -41.18
C GLY A 20 6.17 25.50 -39.97
N CYS A 21 5.47 26.50 -39.46
CA CYS A 21 4.73 26.36 -38.20
C CYS A 21 3.55 25.38 -38.27
N SER A 22 2.74 25.42 -39.33
CA SER A 22 1.56 24.52 -39.44
C SER A 22 1.95 23.07 -39.72
N THR A 23 3.05 22.83 -40.44
CA THR A 23 3.54 21.49 -40.75
C THR A 23 4.17 20.81 -39.54
N ILE A 24 4.93 21.57 -38.74
CA ILE A 24 5.54 21.07 -37.49
C ILE A 24 4.46 20.73 -36.47
N GLN A 25 3.41 21.55 -36.35
CA GLN A 25 2.32 21.30 -35.42
C GLN A 25 1.52 20.06 -35.80
N ASN A 26 1.17 19.89 -37.07
CA ASN A 26 0.51 18.68 -37.56
C ASN A 26 1.36 17.41 -37.42
N ALA A 27 2.68 17.52 -37.59
CA ALA A 27 3.61 16.40 -37.38
C ALA A 27 3.72 16.04 -35.89
N TRP A 28 3.75 17.04 -35.01
CA TRP A 28 3.74 16.87 -33.56
C TRP A 28 2.44 16.20 -33.09
N ASP A 29 1.28 16.69 -33.55
CA ASP A 29 -0.03 16.10 -33.21
C ASP A 29 -0.10 14.63 -33.64
N LYS A 30 0.34 14.29 -34.86
CA LYS A 30 0.38 12.90 -35.34
C LYS A 30 1.34 12.01 -34.56
N THR A 31 2.47 12.56 -34.11
CA THR A 31 3.46 11.80 -33.34
C THR A 31 2.95 11.54 -31.92
N THR A 32 2.28 12.53 -31.32
CA THR A 32 1.61 12.40 -30.03
C THR A 32 0.47 11.39 -30.11
N ASP A 33 -0.37 11.44 -31.15
CA ASP A 33 -1.48 10.51 -31.37
C ASP A 33 -0.99 9.06 -31.58
N ALA A 34 0.10 8.87 -32.32
CA ALA A 34 0.74 7.56 -32.46
C ALA A 34 1.36 7.06 -31.14
N TYR A 35 1.95 7.95 -30.34
CA TYR A 35 2.48 7.61 -29.02
C TYR A 35 1.35 7.21 -28.06
N GLU A 36 0.27 7.99 -28.02
CA GLU A 36 -0.94 7.71 -27.25
C GLU A 36 -1.70 6.47 -27.76
N THR A 37 -1.48 5.99 -28.98
CA THR A 37 -2.16 4.80 -29.52
C THR A 37 -1.34 3.52 -29.30
N TYR A 38 -0.02 3.58 -29.46
CA TYR A 38 0.84 2.40 -29.51
C TYR A 38 1.82 2.26 -28.35
N VAL A 39 2.15 3.35 -27.65
CA VAL A 39 3.12 3.36 -26.55
C VAL A 39 2.41 3.49 -25.20
N ASP A 40 1.40 4.34 -25.11
CA ASP A 40 0.59 4.54 -23.91
C ASP A 40 -0.90 4.70 -24.28
N PRO A 41 -1.58 3.60 -24.69
CA PRO A 41 -3.01 3.63 -25.01
C PRO A 41 -3.80 4.24 -23.87
N LYS A 42 -4.49 5.35 -24.14
CA LYS A 42 -5.42 5.97 -23.18
C LYS A 42 -6.36 4.89 -22.63
N PRO A 43 -6.43 4.70 -21.30
CA PRO A 43 -7.29 3.67 -20.73
C PRO A 43 -8.74 4.02 -21.05
N GLU A 44 -9.35 3.24 -21.95
CA GLU A 44 -10.79 3.31 -22.18
C GLU A 44 -11.50 2.75 -20.95
N ILE A 45 -12.26 3.61 -20.28
CA ILE A 45 -13.17 3.19 -19.23
C ILE A 45 -14.37 2.56 -19.95
N ASP A 46 -14.37 1.23 -20.02
CA ASP A 46 -15.52 0.44 -20.47
C ASP A 46 -16.67 0.62 -19.45
N LEU A 47 -17.61 1.52 -19.77
CA LEU A 47 -18.81 1.80 -18.98
C LEU A 47 -19.88 0.71 -19.13
N ASP A 48 -19.73 -0.20 -20.11
CA ASP A 48 -20.61 -1.35 -20.35
C ASP A 48 -20.13 -2.61 -19.63
N ARG A 49 -18.87 -2.65 -19.20
CA ARG A 49 -18.42 -3.55 -18.13
C ARG A 49 -19.24 -3.22 -16.89
N ARG A 50 -20.21 -4.08 -16.58
CA ARG A 50 -20.66 -4.25 -15.20
C ARG A 50 -19.72 -5.25 -14.55
N PRO A 51 -18.62 -4.87 -13.87
CA PRO A 51 -17.94 -5.83 -13.02
C PRO A 51 -18.80 -5.95 -11.76
N GLY A 52 -19.90 -6.71 -11.85
CA GLY A 52 -20.39 -7.34 -10.65
C GLY A 52 -19.26 -8.25 -10.17
N LEU A 53 -18.84 -8.09 -8.90
CA LEU A 53 -17.92 -9.04 -8.27
C LEU A 53 -18.45 -10.45 -8.53
N SER A 54 -17.59 -11.38 -8.96
CA SER A 54 -17.95 -12.79 -9.05
C SER A 54 -18.42 -13.28 -7.67
N ARG A 55 -19.25 -14.33 -7.61
CA ARG A 55 -19.72 -14.89 -6.33
C ARG A 55 -18.56 -15.22 -5.38
N SER A 56 -17.44 -15.67 -5.94
CA SER A 56 -16.17 -15.90 -5.24
C SER A 56 -15.58 -14.63 -4.63
N GLU A 57 -15.50 -13.55 -5.41
CA GLU A 57 -14.97 -12.26 -4.92
C GLU A 57 -15.92 -11.62 -3.90
N GLN A 58 -17.23 -11.76 -4.07
CA GLN A 58 -18.22 -11.37 -3.07
C GLN A 58 -18.02 -12.15 -1.77
N LEU A 59 -17.82 -13.47 -1.87
CA LEU A 59 -17.55 -14.31 -0.70
C LEU A 59 -16.29 -13.84 0.02
N LEU A 60 -15.18 -13.69 -0.70
CA LEU A 60 -13.93 -13.18 -0.13
C LEU A 60 -14.18 -11.82 0.56
N ALA A 61 -14.76 -10.85 -0.16
CA ALA A 61 -15.09 -9.53 0.39
C ALA A 61 -15.92 -9.63 1.68
N THR A 62 -16.97 -10.43 1.69
CA THR A 62 -17.81 -10.58 2.89
C THR A 62 -17.05 -11.14 4.10
N GLN A 63 -16.04 -11.99 3.90
CA GLN A 63 -15.30 -12.59 5.02
C GLN A 63 -14.33 -11.62 5.70
N PHE A 64 -13.67 -10.74 4.93
CA PHE A 64 -12.61 -9.87 5.47
C PHE A 64 -12.99 -8.38 5.57
N SER A 65 -14.11 -7.93 4.97
CA SER A 65 -14.45 -6.49 4.88
C SER A 65 -14.50 -5.77 6.22
N LEU A 66 -15.08 -6.36 7.27
CA LEU A 66 -15.17 -5.71 8.58
C LEU A 66 -13.79 -5.56 9.23
N MET A 67 -12.97 -6.60 9.14
CA MET A 67 -11.57 -6.54 9.57
C MET A 67 -10.81 -5.44 8.82
N ASP A 68 -10.94 -5.38 7.49
CA ASP A 68 -10.25 -4.39 6.66
C ASP A 68 -10.72 -2.96 6.96
N GLN A 69 -12.02 -2.78 7.22
CA GLN A 69 -12.58 -1.49 7.66
C GLN A 69 -11.95 -1.02 8.97
N HIS A 70 -11.83 -1.89 9.97
CA HIS A 70 -11.19 -1.55 11.24
C HIS A 70 -9.71 -1.20 11.07
N LEU A 71 -9.00 -1.96 10.24
CA LEU A 71 -7.59 -1.69 9.93
C LEU A 71 -7.43 -0.36 9.18
N GLU A 72 -8.23 -0.10 8.14
CA GLU A 72 -8.25 1.15 7.39
C GLU A 72 -8.55 2.35 8.32
N GLU A 73 -9.53 2.22 9.21
CA GLU A 73 -9.87 3.29 10.16
C GLU A 73 -8.69 3.63 11.09
N ALA A 74 -7.97 2.62 11.58
CA ALA A 74 -6.76 2.82 12.38
C ALA A 74 -5.64 3.49 11.57
N LEU A 75 -5.38 3.02 10.34
CA LEU A 75 -4.38 3.61 9.43
C LEU A 75 -4.70 5.08 9.14
N ARG A 76 -5.96 5.41 8.83
CA ARG A 76 -6.41 6.78 8.60
C ARG A 76 -6.32 7.67 9.83
N THR A 77 -6.40 7.10 11.03
CA THR A 77 -6.26 7.85 12.28
C THR A 77 -4.79 8.13 12.59
N LEU A 78 -3.89 7.22 12.20
CA LEU A 78 -2.44 7.35 12.38
C LEU A 78 -1.78 8.23 11.31
N ALA A 79 -2.23 8.17 10.05
CA ALA A 79 -1.62 8.84 8.90
C ALA A 79 -1.49 10.39 9.03
N PRO A 80 -2.44 11.13 9.63
CA PRO A 80 -2.34 12.59 9.75
C PRO A 80 -1.27 13.09 10.73
N GLN A 81 -0.60 12.21 11.47
CA GLN A 81 0.30 12.58 12.56
C GLN A 81 1.72 12.97 12.08
N ASP A 82 1.79 13.96 11.17
CA ASP A 82 3.05 14.59 10.73
C ASP A 82 3.74 15.38 11.87
N ARG A 83 3.05 15.60 13.00
CA ARG A 83 3.55 16.29 14.19
C ARG A 83 3.37 15.39 15.41
N PHE A 84 4.24 15.59 16.41
CA PHE A 84 4.12 14.86 17.66
C PHE A 84 2.73 15.10 18.30
N PRO A 85 1.92 14.06 18.56
CA PRO A 85 0.58 14.20 19.12
C PRO A 85 0.61 14.67 20.59
N SER A 86 -0.55 15.08 21.10
CA SER A 86 -0.69 15.32 22.54
C SER A 86 -0.59 14.01 23.33
N SER A 87 -0.24 14.08 24.61
CA SER A 87 -0.15 12.88 25.46
C SER A 87 -1.46 12.10 25.53
N ASP A 88 -2.61 12.79 25.51
CA ASP A 88 -3.93 12.16 25.62
C ASP A 88 -4.32 11.42 24.33
N TRP A 89 -3.78 11.83 23.18
CA TRP A 89 -4.07 11.22 21.89
C TRP A 89 -3.77 9.72 21.88
N PHE A 90 -2.67 9.29 22.51
CA PHE A 90 -2.27 7.88 22.57
C PHE A 90 -3.31 7.02 23.35
N GLY A 91 -3.90 7.59 24.41
CA GLY A 91 -4.97 6.94 25.16
C GLY A 91 -6.24 6.83 24.33
N ILE A 92 -6.68 7.95 23.73
CA ILE A 92 -7.88 8.01 22.88
C ILE A 92 -7.75 7.06 21.68
N PHE A 93 -6.56 6.93 21.10
CA PHE A 93 -6.29 6.00 20.00
C PHE A 93 -6.57 4.55 20.41
N LEU A 94 -6.05 4.10 21.55
CA LEU A 94 -6.31 2.74 22.03
C LEU A 94 -7.75 2.51 22.50
N GLU A 95 -8.38 3.52 23.09
CA GLU A 95 -9.81 3.44 23.43
C GLU A 95 -10.67 3.23 22.18
N ARG A 96 -10.30 3.86 21.06
CA ARG A 96 -10.96 3.68 19.76
C ARG A 96 -10.62 2.34 19.10
N PHE A 97 -9.38 1.88 19.24
CA PHE A 97 -8.89 0.64 18.63
C PHE A 97 -8.42 -0.35 19.72
N PRO A 98 -9.35 -0.93 20.51
CA PRO A 98 -9.01 -1.80 21.64
C PRO A 98 -8.37 -3.14 21.23
N TRP A 99 -8.36 -3.45 19.94
CA TRP A 99 -7.69 -4.60 19.36
C TRP A 99 -6.18 -4.37 19.14
N MET A 100 -5.70 -3.13 19.26
CA MET A 100 -4.27 -2.80 19.19
C MET A 100 -3.55 -3.22 20.47
N THR A 101 -2.32 -3.74 20.34
CA THR A 101 -1.50 -4.10 21.50
C THR A 101 -0.96 -2.83 22.18
N ALA A 102 -0.41 -1.91 21.38
CA ALA A 102 0.11 -0.65 21.88
C ALA A 102 0.20 0.43 20.78
N VAL A 103 0.32 1.67 21.24
CA VAL A 103 0.76 2.82 20.45
C VAL A 103 1.82 3.58 21.24
N LEU A 104 2.96 3.84 20.61
CA LEU A 104 4.10 4.49 21.21
C LEU A 104 4.72 5.52 20.28
N ALA A 105 5.56 6.38 20.83
CA ALA A 105 6.41 7.25 20.04
C ALA A 105 7.84 7.20 20.55
N VAL A 106 8.77 7.22 19.60
CA VAL A 106 10.21 7.19 19.82
C VAL A 106 10.86 8.38 19.12
N ASP A 107 11.97 8.89 19.65
CA ASP A 107 12.78 9.87 18.94
C ASP A 107 13.66 9.22 17.87
N ALA A 108 14.37 10.04 17.10
CA ALA A 108 15.31 9.61 16.05
C ALA A 108 16.50 8.80 16.58
N GLN A 109 16.70 8.71 17.90
CA GLN A 109 17.71 7.86 18.55
C GLN A 109 17.10 6.58 19.13
N GLY A 110 15.80 6.35 18.93
CA GLY A 110 15.07 5.19 19.47
C GLY A 110 14.70 5.29 20.93
N ARG A 111 14.82 6.47 21.54
CA ARG A 111 14.41 6.65 22.93
C ARG A 111 12.89 6.77 22.99
N LEU A 112 12.28 6.00 23.87
CA LEU A 112 10.84 6.07 24.12
C LEU A 112 10.45 7.45 24.67
N LEU A 113 9.56 8.14 23.96
CA LEU A 113 8.96 9.40 24.39
C LEU A 113 7.66 9.16 25.15
N THR A 114 6.83 8.25 24.66
CA THR A 114 5.59 7.82 25.32
C THR A 114 5.14 6.46 24.79
N SER A 115 4.39 5.73 25.61
CA SER A 115 3.76 4.46 25.24
C SER A 115 2.41 4.34 25.92
N ARG A 116 1.44 3.80 25.21
CA ARG A 116 0.18 3.31 25.75
C ARG A 116 -0.04 1.88 25.26
N PRO A 117 -0.35 0.93 26.14
CA PRO A 117 -0.18 1.03 27.60
C PRO A 117 1.30 1.30 27.97
N GLU A 118 1.56 1.72 29.21
CA GLU A 118 2.93 2.00 29.67
C GLU A 118 3.80 0.74 29.70
N THR A 119 3.19 -0.43 29.87
CA THR A 119 3.84 -1.73 29.81
C THR A 119 3.00 -2.65 28.92
N PRO A 120 3.29 -2.70 27.61
CA PRO A 120 2.55 -3.56 26.71
C PRO A 120 2.89 -5.03 26.92
N LEU A 121 1.94 -5.90 26.60
CA LEU A 121 2.11 -7.35 26.73
C LEU A 121 3.21 -7.89 25.80
N LYS A 122 3.34 -7.28 24.62
CA LYS A 122 4.41 -7.52 23.66
C LYS A 122 5.15 -6.22 23.41
N SER A 123 6.47 -6.28 23.35
CA SER A 123 7.33 -5.18 22.89
C SER A 123 7.78 -5.46 21.46
N ILE A 124 8.17 -4.40 20.75
CA ILE A 124 8.72 -4.49 19.39
C ILE A 124 10.15 -3.95 19.36
N ALA A 125 10.95 -4.41 18.41
CA ALA A 125 12.25 -3.84 18.08
C ALA A 125 12.07 -2.56 17.25
N VAL A 126 12.63 -1.45 17.72
CA VAL A 126 12.47 -0.14 17.10
C VAL A 126 13.62 0.15 16.12
N GLU A 127 14.78 -0.44 16.38
CA GLU A 127 16.02 -0.20 15.64
C GLU A 127 15.84 -0.43 14.13
N PRO A 128 15.23 -1.54 13.65
CA PRO A 128 15.05 -1.76 12.21
C PRO A 128 14.13 -0.72 11.54
N LEU A 129 13.22 -0.11 12.31
CA LEU A 129 12.32 0.92 11.81
C LEU A 129 13.07 2.23 11.57
N LEU A 130 14.04 2.55 12.44
CA LEU A 130 14.84 3.78 12.36
C LEU A 130 15.94 3.73 11.31
N GLU A 131 16.38 2.53 10.91
CA GLU A 131 17.36 2.34 9.82
C GLU A 131 16.81 2.74 8.44
N ARG A 132 15.49 2.91 8.32
CA ARG A 132 14.87 3.39 7.08
C ARG A 132 15.08 4.88 6.87
N GLU A 133 15.02 5.29 5.61
CA GLU A 133 14.96 6.70 5.26
C GLU A 133 13.59 7.27 5.61
N TRP A 134 13.59 8.28 6.49
CA TRP A 134 12.42 9.07 6.85
C TRP A 134 12.64 10.52 6.45
N SER A 135 11.72 11.08 5.68
CA SER A 135 11.87 12.45 5.18
C SER A 135 10.52 13.12 4.95
N MET A 136 10.53 14.44 4.78
CA MET A 136 9.33 15.20 4.38
C MET A 136 8.75 14.76 3.03
N LEU A 137 9.50 14.00 2.23
CA LEU A 137 9.02 13.41 0.98
C LEU A 137 8.45 12.00 1.16
N GLN A 138 8.80 11.33 2.27
CA GLN A 138 8.37 9.97 2.62
C GLN A 138 7.67 10.00 3.98
N ARG A 139 6.44 10.56 3.97
CA ARG A 139 5.60 10.69 5.17
C ARG A 139 4.60 9.56 5.35
N ASP A 140 4.49 8.69 4.34
CA ASP A 140 3.51 7.62 4.34
C ASP A 140 3.82 6.57 5.42
N LEU A 141 2.75 6.04 6.01
CA LEU A 141 2.83 4.93 6.95
C LEU A 141 3.53 3.73 6.31
N GLN A 142 4.42 3.10 7.07
CA GLN A 142 5.10 1.87 6.68
C GLN A 142 4.64 0.72 7.57
N GLY A 143 4.29 -0.41 6.94
CA GLY A 143 3.98 -1.66 7.62
C GLY A 143 5.22 -2.54 7.79
N PHE A 144 5.25 -3.31 8.88
CA PHE A 144 6.26 -4.31 9.17
C PHE A 144 5.64 -5.50 9.90
N VAL A 145 6.38 -6.61 9.95
CA VAL A 145 6.06 -7.78 10.73
C VAL A 145 7.24 -8.12 11.63
N GLU A 146 6.97 -8.39 12.89
CA GLU A 146 7.95 -8.93 13.82
C GLU A 146 7.43 -10.24 14.41
N GLU A 147 8.26 -11.28 14.36
CA GLU A 147 7.98 -12.55 15.03
C GLU A 147 8.37 -12.47 16.51
N SER A 148 7.44 -12.84 17.39
CA SER A 148 7.69 -12.92 18.84
C SER A 148 7.40 -14.32 19.37
N PRO A 149 7.88 -14.68 20.57
CA PRO A 149 7.51 -15.95 21.22
C PRO A 149 6.01 -16.14 21.42
N LEU A 150 5.23 -15.04 21.43
CA LEU A 150 3.78 -15.06 21.55
C LEU A 150 3.06 -15.09 20.19
N GLY A 151 3.80 -15.14 19.08
CA GLY A 151 3.29 -15.07 17.71
C GLY A 151 3.65 -13.76 17.00
N PRO A 152 3.34 -13.66 15.70
CA PRO A 152 3.64 -12.48 14.89
C PRO A 152 2.94 -11.24 15.42
N GLU A 153 3.57 -10.10 15.19
CA GLU A 153 3.07 -8.77 15.49
C GLU A 153 3.14 -7.92 14.22
N MET A 154 2.04 -7.28 13.87
CA MET A 154 2.00 -6.29 12.81
C MET A 154 2.35 -4.93 13.39
N ILE A 155 3.24 -4.21 12.72
CA ILE A 155 3.73 -2.90 13.14
C ILE A 155 3.41 -1.89 12.05
N ILE A 156 2.90 -0.73 12.43
CA ILE A 156 2.65 0.40 11.55
C ILE A 156 3.40 1.60 12.11
N ALA A 157 4.31 2.16 11.33
CA ALA A 157 5.13 3.31 11.74
C ALA A 157 4.92 4.50 10.80
N GLY A 158 4.81 5.70 11.37
CA GLY A 158 4.76 6.97 10.64
C GLY A 158 5.74 7.99 11.23
N PRO A 159 6.41 8.80 10.40
CA PRO A 159 7.35 9.81 10.89
C PRO A 159 6.63 11.05 11.39
N PHE A 160 7.15 11.66 12.46
CA PHE A 160 6.72 13.00 12.87
C PHE A 160 7.87 14.00 12.80
N PHE A 161 7.52 15.26 12.57
CA PHE A 161 8.45 16.33 12.26
C PHE A 161 8.24 17.53 13.17
N ARG A 162 9.32 18.30 13.33
CA ARG A 162 9.32 19.62 13.96
C ARG A 162 10.11 20.56 13.06
N ASP A 163 9.48 21.66 12.66
CA ASP A 163 10.11 22.67 11.79
C ASP A 163 10.74 22.07 10.50
N GLY A 164 10.06 21.07 9.92
CA GLY A 164 10.52 20.36 8.72
C GLY A 164 11.64 19.33 8.94
N THR A 165 12.10 19.17 10.18
CA THR A 165 13.13 18.19 10.55
C THR A 165 12.47 16.95 11.15
N TRP A 166 12.87 15.77 10.69
CA TRP A 166 12.41 14.50 11.25
C TRP A 166 12.82 14.41 12.72
N GLN A 167 11.90 13.99 13.58
CA GLN A 167 12.13 13.91 15.03
C GLN A 167 12.05 12.48 15.57
N GLY A 168 11.39 11.58 14.85
CA GLY A 168 11.17 10.21 15.29
C GLY A 168 9.93 9.58 14.65
N LEU A 169 9.43 8.51 15.28
CA LEU A 169 8.32 7.71 14.77
C LEU A 169 7.18 7.64 15.79
N ILE A 170 5.95 7.63 15.28
CA ILE A 170 4.78 7.13 15.99
C ILE A 170 4.53 5.73 15.47
N ILE A 171 4.39 4.78 16.37
CA ILE A 171 4.33 3.36 16.05
C ILE A 171 3.09 2.79 16.74
N ALA A 172 2.22 2.13 15.98
CA ALA A 172 1.15 1.30 16.49
C ALA A 172 1.45 -0.16 16.12
N HIS A 173 1.24 -1.09 17.05
CA HIS A 173 1.43 -2.51 16.76
C HIS A 173 0.34 -3.35 17.42
N PHE A 174 0.08 -4.51 16.80
CA PHE A 174 -1.00 -5.40 17.20
C PHE A 174 -0.76 -6.84 16.79
N ASP A 175 -1.41 -7.74 17.52
CA ASP A 175 -1.49 -9.14 17.17
C ASP A 175 -2.54 -9.36 16.06
N PRO A 176 -2.17 -9.94 14.89
CA PRO A 176 -3.12 -10.17 13.80
C PRO A 176 -4.34 -11.02 14.20
N ARG A 177 -4.23 -11.85 15.25
CA ARG A 177 -5.36 -12.62 15.80
C ARG A 177 -6.46 -11.72 16.35
N ALA A 178 -6.12 -10.54 16.86
CA ALA A 178 -7.11 -9.61 17.41
C ALA A 178 -8.08 -9.11 16.32
N LEU A 179 -7.62 -9.02 15.08
CA LEU A 179 -8.46 -8.66 13.93
C LEU A 179 -9.42 -9.78 13.50
N MET A 180 -9.10 -11.05 13.82
CA MET A 180 -9.94 -12.20 13.45
C MET A 180 -11.29 -12.18 14.16
N ALA A 181 -11.42 -11.45 15.29
CA ALA A 181 -12.70 -11.23 15.95
C ALA A 181 -13.74 -10.53 15.06
N PHE A 182 -13.28 -9.82 14.01
CA PHE A 182 -14.14 -9.14 13.04
C PHE A 182 -14.36 -9.94 11.75
N ALA A 183 -13.72 -11.10 11.61
CA ALA A 183 -13.87 -11.94 10.42
C ALA A 183 -15.14 -12.79 10.49
N THR A 184 -15.76 -13.01 9.33
CA THR A 184 -16.80 -14.04 9.18
C THR A 184 -16.10 -15.32 8.67
N GLU A 185 -16.46 -16.49 9.21
CA GLU A 185 -15.83 -17.80 8.87
C GLU A 185 -14.29 -17.84 8.96
N SER A 186 -13.74 -17.45 10.13
CA SER A 186 -12.28 -17.42 10.33
C SER A 186 -11.60 -18.76 9.99
N GLU A 187 -12.25 -19.90 10.19
CA GLU A 187 -11.70 -21.25 9.95
C GLU A 187 -11.29 -21.54 8.49
N ARG A 188 -11.61 -20.64 7.56
CA ARG A 188 -11.22 -20.74 6.15
C ARG A 188 -10.21 -19.68 5.72
N LEU A 189 -9.93 -18.71 6.60
CA LEU A 189 -9.09 -17.58 6.29
C LEU A 189 -7.62 -17.89 6.59
N VAL A 190 -6.76 -17.26 5.80
CA VAL A 190 -5.33 -17.18 6.01
C VAL A 190 -4.93 -15.72 5.83
N LEU A 191 -4.17 -15.21 6.78
CA LEU A 191 -3.59 -13.88 6.75
C LEU A 191 -2.07 -14.03 6.70
N LEU A 192 -1.43 -13.41 5.73
CA LEU A 192 0.01 -13.55 5.54
C LEU A 192 0.59 -12.32 4.84
N THR A 193 1.90 -12.19 4.90
CA THR A 193 2.70 -11.37 3.99
C THR A 193 3.51 -12.31 3.08
N PRO A 194 4.23 -11.80 2.07
CA PRO A 194 5.15 -12.63 1.30
C PRO A 194 6.22 -13.33 2.15
N GLU A 195 6.51 -12.79 3.33
CA GLU A 195 7.65 -13.19 4.18
C GLU A 195 7.22 -13.98 5.42
N ALA A 196 5.97 -13.78 5.90
CA ALA A 196 5.52 -14.32 7.17
C ALA A 196 4.05 -14.75 7.15
N LEU A 197 3.76 -15.86 7.83
CA LEU A 197 2.39 -16.27 8.14
C LEU A 197 1.92 -15.52 9.39
N LEU A 198 0.88 -14.71 9.25
CA LEU A 198 0.34 -13.91 10.35
C LEU A 198 -0.74 -14.68 11.13
N TRP A 199 -1.60 -15.39 10.41
CA TRP A 199 -2.67 -16.17 10.99
C TRP A 199 -3.21 -17.21 10.01
N THR A 200 -3.66 -18.36 10.53
CA THR A 200 -4.34 -19.38 9.72
C THR A 200 -5.46 -20.04 10.51
N GLY A 201 -6.63 -20.16 9.89
CA GLY A 201 -7.76 -20.95 10.38
C GLY A 201 -7.83 -22.35 9.77
N VAL A 202 -6.99 -22.63 8.76
CA VAL A 202 -7.00 -23.88 8.00
C VAL A 202 -5.95 -24.87 8.51
N ASP A 203 -5.99 -26.10 8.03
CA ASP A 203 -5.04 -27.13 8.44
C ASP A 203 -3.61 -26.85 7.96
N GLN A 204 -2.64 -27.57 8.54
CA GLN A 204 -1.22 -27.36 8.25
C GLN A 204 -0.85 -27.60 6.78
N ASN A 205 -1.52 -28.53 6.09
CA ASN A 205 -1.20 -28.82 4.70
C ASN A 205 -1.68 -27.68 3.78
N THR A 206 -2.93 -27.25 3.97
CA THR A 206 -3.49 -26.08 3.27
C THR A 206 -2.67 -24.82 3.56
N THR A 207 -2.24 -24.61 4.82
CA THR A 207 -1.39 -23.47 5.20
C THR A 207 -0.06 -23.49 4.45
N ARG A 208 0.60 -24.65 4.36
CA ARG A 208 1.87 -24.79 3.64
C ARG A 208 1.73 -24.42 2.16
N GLU A 209 0.68 -24.92 1.50
CA GLU A 209 0.44 -24.65 0.07
C GLU A 209 0.37 -23.15 -0.22
N ILE A 210 -0.29 -22.37 0.65
CA ILE A 210 -0.46 -20.93 0.46
C ILE A 210 0.75 -20.11 0.89
N THR A 211 1.49 -20.51 1.93
CA THR A 211 2.71 -19.82 2.35
C THR A 211 3.87 -20.03 1.39
N GLU A 212 3.97 -21.19 0.74
CA GLU A 212 5.04 -21.50 -0.23
C GLU A 212 4.76 -20.93 -1.64
N ALA A 213 3.68 -20.17 -1.81
CA ALA A 213 3.41 -19.50 -3.07
C ALA A 213 4.51 -18.48 -3.40
N PRO A 214 4.86 -18.27 -4.69
CA PRO A 214 5.83 -17.26 -5.08
C PRO A 214 5.19 -15.86 -5.05
N TRP A 215 4.81 -15.39 -3.85
CA TRP A 215 4.06 -14.14 -3.65
C TRP A 215 4.75 -12.93 -4.26
N GLU A 216 6.06 -12.83 -4.13
CA GLU A 216 6.88 -11.79 -4.76
C GLU A 216 6.75 -11.71 -6.28
N ASN A 217 6.45 -12.83 -6.95
CA ASN A 217 6.21 -12.84 -8.39
C ASN A 217 4.74 -12.54 -8.69
N ILE A 218 3.82 -13.07 -7.88
CA ILE A 218 2.37 -12.89 -8.06
C ILE A 218 1.98 -11.42 -7.87
N LEU A 219 2.54 -10.75 -6.86
CA LEU A 219 2.17 -9.40 -6.46
C LEU A 219 2.73 -8.30 -7.37
N ARG A 220 3.66 -8.64 -8.28
CA ARG A 220 4.16 -7.69 -9.31
C ARG A 220 3.06 -7.28 -10.29
N ASP A 221 2.20 -8.23 -10.64
CA ASP A 221 1.23 -8.06 -11.72
C ASP A 221 -0.21 -7.97 -11.20
N ARG A 222 -0.47 -8.38 -9.95
CA ARG A 222 -1.82 -8.57 -9.43
C ARG A 222 -1.94 -8.20 -7.96
N VAL A 223 -3.05 -7.57 -7.62
CA VAL A 223 -3.44 -7.27 -6.24
C VAL A 223 -4.54 -8.21 -5.73
N HIS A 224 -5.13 -9.05 -6.58
CA HIS A 224 -6.08 -10.08 -6.18
C HIS A 224 -6.04 -11.24 -7.17
N GLY A 225 -6.65 -12.35 -6.80
CA GLY A 225 -6.88 -13.42 -7.75
C GLY A 225 -7.34 -14.73 -7.13
N ARG A 226 -7.25 -15.77 -7.96
CA ARG A 226 -7.49 -17.15 -7.59
C ARG A 226 -6.23 -17.97 -7.83
N ARG A 227 -5.87 -18.83 -6.88
CA ARG A 227 -4.77 -19.79 -7.00
C ARG A 227 -5.28 -21.18 -6.66
N SER A 228 -5.20 -22.10 -7.61
CA SER A 228 -5.46 -23.51 -7.33
C SER A 228 -4.18 -24.15 -6.81
N ALA A 229 -4.31 -24.91 -5.73
CA ALA A 229 -3.29 -25.79 -5.17
C ALA A 229 -3.81 -27.23 -5.16
N GLU A 230 -3.00 -28.18 -4.67
CA GLU A 230 -3.33 -29.61 -4.72
C GLU A 230 -4.61 -29.93 -3.95
N THR A 231 -4.75 -29.40 -2.73
CA THR A 231 -5.88 -29.72 -1.85
C THR A 231 -7.00 -28.67 -1.86
N LYS A 232 -6.67 -27.41 -2.12
CA LYS A 232 -7.63 -26.29 -2.06
C LYS A 232 -7.44 -25.30 -3.19
N THR A 233 -8.47 -24.50 -3.41
CA THR A 233 -8.39 -23.27 -4.20
C THR A 233 -8.37 -22.09 -3.23
N PHE A 234 -7.45 -21.15 -3.40
CA PHE A 234 -7.42 -19.90 -2.65
C PHE A 234 -7.94 -18.75 -3.49
N LEU A 235 -8.89 -17.99 -2.93
CA LEU A 235 -9.17 -16.64 -3.38
C LEU A 235 -8.37 -15.68 -2.52
N TRP A 236 -7.76 -14.66 -3.10
CA TRP A 236 -6.91 -13.76 -2.34
C TRP A 236 -7.00 -12.31 -2.82
N LEU A 237 -6.72 -11.39 -1.89
CA LEU A 237 -6.59 -9.95 -2.09
C LEU A 237 -5.37 -9.48 -1.30
N SER A 238 -4.54 -8.64 -1.91
CA SER A 238 -3.43 -7.95 -1.30
C SER A 238 -3.81 -6.51 -0.99
N ARG A 239 -3.40 -6.05 0.19
CA ARG A 239 -3.55 -4.71 0.70
C ARG A 239 -2.17 -4.12 1.02
N PRO A 240 -1.78 -3.01 0.40
CA PRO A 240 -0.55 -2.33 0.74
C PRO A 240 -0.67 -1.55 2.07
N ILE A 241 0.37 -1.62 2.89
CA ILE A 241 0.60 -0.75 4.05
C ILE A 241 2.03 -0.23 3.93
N GLY A 242 2.20 0.89 3.25
CA GLY A 242 3.51 1.32 2.76
C GLY A 242 4.11 0.27 1.84
N ALA A 243 5.33 -0.20 2.14
CA ALA A 243 5.97 -1.28 1.39
C ALA A 243 5.42 -2.69 1.70
N LEU A 244 4.74 -2.89 2.83
CA LEU A 244 4.23 -4.20 3.24
C LEU A 244 3.01 -4.59 2.41
N GLN A 245 2.98 -5.84 1.94
CA GLN A 245 1.81 -6.42 1.27
C GLN A 245 1.10 -7.39 2.21
N LEU A 246 -0.04 -6.96 2.75
CA LEU A 246 -0.90 -7.80 3.59
C LEU A 246 -1.86 -8.58 2.70
N ILE A 247 -1.81 -9.91 2.77
CA ILE A 247 -2.58 -10.80 1.92
C ILE A 247 -3.71 -11.43 2.73
N TYR A 248 -4.94 -11.18 2.32
CA TYR A 248 -6.12 -11.90 2.77
C TYR A 248 -6.38 -13.06 1.82
N ALA A 249 -6.40 -14.29 2.31
CA ALA A 249 -6.70 -15.47 1.52
C ALA A 249 -7.85 -16.29 2.13
N LEU A 250 -8.75 -16.77 1.29
CA LEU A 250 -9.86 -17.65 1.66
C LEU A 250 -9.67 -19.00 0.96
N ALA A 251 -9.54 -20.06 1.75
CA ALA A 251 -9.47 -21.42 1.26
C ALA A 251 -10.87 -21.95 0.91
N LEU A 252 -11.04 -22.37 -0.34
CA LEU A 252 -12.23 -23.01 -0.85
C LEU A 252 -11.97 -24.51 -1.06
N PRO A 253 -12.96 -25.37 -0.77
CA PRO A 253 -12.91 -26.75 -1.24
C PRO A 253 -12.81 -26.77 -2.78
N ASN A 254 -12.03 -27.71 -3.29
CA ASN A 254 -11.96 -28.00 -4.73
C ASN A 254 -13.24 -28.65 -5.23
#